data_AF-A0A316VU11-F1
#
_entry.id   AF-A0A316VU11-F1
#
_cell.length_a   1.000
_cell.length_b   1.000
_cell.length_c   1.000
_cell.angle_alpha   90.00
_cell.angle_beta   90.00
_cell.angle_gamma   90.00
#
_symmetry.space_group_name_H-M   'P 1'
#
loop_
_entity.id
_entity.type
_entity.pdbx_description
1 polymer ?
#
loop_
_entity_poly.entity_id
_entity_poly.type
_entity_poly.pdbx_seq_one_letter_code
_entity_poly.pdbx_strand_id
1 'polypeptide(L)'
;MALSFDPYSEDFDAASHIWADVAPVHQDDGPNPLCPIMYSPDYSKAMDLLRALLPRGELSIRALQLTKHLATLNASSYTVWAWRAKILSADDDHSPGGLGLKEDRLRRDLKNYQVWQHRRQILTMQLRPDLSKELAFTAEIFKDDAKNYHTWAYRAWLVSHFGITRIWNAELVFTSELIADDARNNSAWNHRWLVLFGSAWARSPGAGRYVGADLEHVVANESNFAQSHIARMPHNQSAWTYLRG
;
A
#
# COMPACT_ATOMS: atom_id res chain seq x y z
N MET A 1 -33.89 7.36 25.07
CA MET A 1 -33.61 7.94 23.75
C MET A 1 -32.49 7.11 23.14
N ALA A 2 -32.81 6.18 22.24
CA ALA A 2 -31.79 5.32 21.62
C ALA A 2 -30.92 6.20 20.72
N LEU A 3 -29.64 6.32 21.03
CA LEU A 3 -28.68 6.97 20.14
C LEU A 3 -28.66 6.16 18.84
N SER A 4 -29.13 6.78 17.76
CA SER A 4 -29.04 6.22 16.41
C SER A 4 -27.59 5.87 16.13
N PHE A 5 -27.34 4.64 15.69
CA PHE A 5 -26.02 4.19 15.23
C PHE A 5 -25.47 5.20 14.21
N ASP A 6 -24.40 5.91 14.58
CA ASP A 6 -23.66 6.74 13.64
C ASP A 6 -22.64 5.84 12.92
N PRO A 7 -22.87 5.52 11.62
CA PRO A 7 -21.95 4.72 10.84
C PRO A 7 -20.57 5.39 10.68
N TYR A 8 -20.47 6.69 10.98
CA TYR A 8 -19.26 7.50 10.93
C TYR A 8 -18.61 7.74 12.30
N SER A 9 -19.17 7.19 13.38
CA SER A 9 -18.56 7.24 14.70
C SER A 9 -17.14 6.67 14.67
N GLU A 10 -16.20 7.38 15.29
CA GLU A 10 -14.81 6.93 15.43
C GLU A 10 -14.65 5.89 16.53
N ASP A 11 -15.60 5.83 17.47
CA ASP A 11 -15.50 5.03 18.68
C ASP A 11 -16.19 3.67 18.51
N PHE A 12 -15.40 2.61 18.54
CA PHE A 12 -15.90 1.24 18.62
C PHE A 12 -16.20 0.87 20.08
N ASP A 13 -17.38 0.30 20.32
CA ASP A 13 -17.76 -0.25 21.61
C ASP A 13 -18.38 -1.65 21.44
N ALA A 14 -17.67 -2.66 21.95
CA ALA A 14 -18.12 -4.05 21.95
C ALA A 14 -19.34 -4.31 22.87
N ALA A 15 -19.62 -3.41 23.82
CA ALA A 15 -20.79 -3.49 24.70
C ALA A 15 -22.03 -2.78 24.14
N SER A 16 -21.91 -2.14 22.97
CA SER A 16 -23.03 -1.45 22.34
C SER A 16 -24.16 -2.42 21.98
N HIS A 17 -25.40 -1.94 22.12
CA HIS A 17 -26.62 -2.70 21.84
C HIS A 17 -26.70 -3.24 20.40
N ILE A 18 -25.93 -2.65 19.46
CA ILE A 18 -25.81 -3.13 18.08
C ILE A 18 -25.19 -4.53 17.96
N TRP A 19 -24.61 -5.06 19.05
CA TRP A 19 -24.01 -6.40 19.11
C TRP A 19 -24.88 -7.41 19.87
N ALA A 20 -26.06 -7.02 20.36
CA ALA A 20 -26.90 -7.86 21.21
C ALA A 20 -27.39 -9.16 20.51
N ASP A 21 -27.43 -9.19 19.18
CA ASP A 21 -27.77 -10.36 18.35
C ASP A 21 -26.57 -11.27 18.04
N VAL A 22 -25.37 -10.92 18.51
CA VAL A 22 -24.13 -11.66 18.25
C VAL A 22 -23.61 -12.26 19.54
N ALA A 23 -23.64 -13.59 19.64
CA ALA A 23 -22.92 -14.32 20.69
C ALA A 23 -21.42 -14.33 20.35
N PRO A 24 -20.54 -13.72 21.17
CA PRO A 24 -19.10 -13.70 20.90
C PRO A 24 -18.48 -15.10 20.91
N VAL A 25 -17.47 -15.33 20.07
CA VAL A 25 -16.76 -16.62 19.96
C VAL A 25 -15.30 -16.45 20.40
N HIS A 26 -14.95 -17.06 21.54
CA HIS A 26 -13.60 -17.01 22.08
C HIS A 26 -12.57 -17.70 21.18
N GLN A 27 -11.31 -17.30 21.31
CA GLN A 27 -10.20 -17.99 20.65
C GLN A 27 -10.07 -19.41 21.22
N ASP A 28 -10.00 -20.40 20.33
CA ASP A 28 -9.67 -21.77 20.70
C ASP A 28 -8.17 -22.00 20.51
N ASP A 29 -7.40 -21.86 21.60
CA ASP A 29 -5.96 -22.15 21.63
C ASP A 29 -5.67 -23.59 22.12
N GLY A 30 -6.71 -24.41 22.31
CA GLY A 30 -6.61 -25.73 22.91
C GLY A 30 -6.31 -25.71 24.42
N PRO A 31 -6.15 -26.89 25.05
CA PRO A 31 -6.03 -26.99 26.50
C PRO A 31 -4.68 -26.56 27.08
N ASN A 32 -3.59 -26.55 26.29
CA ASN A 32 -2.23 -26.22 26.74
C ASN A 32 -1.48 -25.41 25.66
N PRO A 33 -1.78 -24.10 25.51
CA PRO A 33 -1.14 -23.29 24.48
C PRO A 33 0.33 -23.03 24.77
N LEU A 34 1.18 -23.10 23.74
CA LEU A 34 2.63 -22.91 23.86
C LEU A 34 3.04 -21.43 23.96
N CYS A 35 2.32 -20.53 23.28
CA CYS A 35 2.62 -19.10 23.23
C CYS A 35 1.34 -18.25 23.39
N PRO A 36 0.58 -18.39 24.49
CA PRO A 36 -0.62 -17.59 24.69
C PRO A 36 -0.22 -16.11 24.86
N ILE A 37 -0.93 -15.23 24.17
CA ILE A 37 -0.77 -13.79 24.33
C ILE A 37 -1.80 -13.32 25.36
N MET A 38 -1.34 -12.62 26.39
CA MET A 38 -2.22 -11.98 27.36
C MET A 38 -2.84 -10.72 26.74
N TYR A 39 -3.91 -10.91 25.96
CA TYR A 39 -4.60 -9.83 25.27
C TYR A 39 -5.25 -8.84 26.24
N SER A 40 -5.33 -7.57 25.81
CA SER A 40 -6.18 -6.60 26.50
C SER A 40 -7.66 -7.01 26.38
N PRO A 41 -8.51 -6.64 27.35
CA PRO A 41 -9.94 -6.91 27.27
C PRO A 41 -10.59 -6.33 26.00
N ASP A 42 -10.12 -5.18 25.53
CA ASP A 42 -10.58 -4.55 24.30
C ASP A 42 -10.27 -5.42 23.06
N TYR A 43 -9.02 -5.85 22.89
CA TYR A 43 -8.63 -6.70 21.78
C TYR A 43 -9.36 -8.05 21.79
N SER A 44 -9.47 -8.68 22.97
CA SER A 44 -10.16 -9.96 23.12
C SER A 44 -11.62 -9.84 22.70
N LYS A 45 -12.36 -8.86 23.23
CA LYS A 45 -13.80 -8.67 22.93
C LYS A 45 -14.03 -8.38 21.45
N ALA A 46 -13.21 -7.52 20.84
CA ALA A 46 -13.32 -7.21 19.42
C ALA A 46 -13.04 -8.44 18.54
N MET A 47 -12.01 -9.23 18.87
CA MET A 47 -11.71 -10.46 18.14
C MET A 47 -12.78 -11.53 18.32
N ASP A 48 -13.43 -11.60 19.49
CA ASP A 48 -14.51 -12.55 19.73
C ASP A 48 -15.75 -12.25 18.86
N LEU A 49 -16.06 -10.96 18.65
CA LEU A 49 -17.08 -10.52 17.69
C LEU A 49 -16.68 -10.84 16.25
N LEU A 50 -15.40 -10.62 15.88
CA LEU A 50 -14.88 -10.98 14.55
C LEU A 50 -15.08 -12.49 14.28
N ARG A 51 -14.69 -13.36 15.23
CA ARG A 51 -14.84 -14.81 15.11
C ARG A 51 -16.31 -15.25 15.01
N ALA A 52 -17.22 -14.52 15.66
CA ALA A 52 -18.66 -14.78 15.55
C ALA A 52 -19.24 -14.40 14.18
N LEU A 53 -18.77 -13.31 13.58
CA LEU A 53 -19.29 -12.79 12.32
C LEU A 53 -18.68 -13.43 11.06
N LEU A 54 -17.40 -13.81 11.10
CA LEU A 54 -16.70 -14.37 9.94
C LEU A 54 -17.44 -15.59 9.32
N PRO A 55 -17.88 -16.61 10.10
CA PRO A 55 -18.62 -17.75 9.55
C PRO A 55 -20.01 -17.40 9.01
N ARG A 56 -20.63 -16.34 9.53
CA ARG A 56 -21.93 -15.83 9.06
C ARG A 56 -21.79 -15.10 7.72
N GLY A 57 -20.57 -14.73 7.33
CA GLY A 57 -20.30 -13.97 6.11
C GLY A 57 -20.90 -12.58 6.11
N GLU A 58 -21.15 -11.98 7.29
CA GLU A 58 -21.82 -10.70 7.41
C GLU A 58 -21.01 -9.57 6.75
N LEU A 59 -21.64 -8.81 5.84
CA LEU A 59 -21.05 -7.64 5.18
C LEU A 59 -21.88 -6.40 5.54
N SER A 60 -21.61 -5.82 6.71
CA SER A 60 -22.39 -4.72 7.28
C SER A 60 -21.50 -3.55 7.69
N ILE A 61 -22.12 -2.38 7.91
CA ILE A 61 -21.41 -1.19 8.39
C ILE A 61 -20.82 -1.42 9.79
N ARG A 62 -21.52 -2.14 10.69
CA ARG A 62 -20.98 -2.49 12.01
C ARG A 62 -19.74 -3.40 11.90
N ALA A 63 -19.74 -4.34 10.96
CA ALA A 63 -18.56 -5.16 10.67
C ALA A 63 -17.40 -4.32 10.11
N LEU A 64 -17.69 -3.30 9.29
CA LEU A 64 -16.69 -2.38 8.80
C LEU A 64 -16.05 -1.52 9.90
N GLN A 65 -16.84 -1.08 10.88
CA GLN A 65 -16.32 -0.37 12.06
C GLN A 65 -15.48 -1.30 12.94
N LEU A 66 -15.92 -2.53 13.17
CA LEU A 66 -15.14 -3.54 13.90
C LEU A 66 -13.78 -3.79 13.24
N THR A 67 -13.73 -3.94 11.92
CA THR A 67 -12.44 -4.12 11.22
C THR A 67 -11.56 -2.87 11.27
N LYS A 68 -12.14 -1.66 11.28
CA LYS A 68 -11.38 -0.41 11.50
C LYS A 68 -10.71 -0.45 12.87
N HIS A 69 -11.47 -0.76 13.91
CA HIS A 69 -10.98 -0.87 15.29
C HIS A 69 -9.90 -1.94 15.44
N LEU A 70 -10.13 -3.14 14.94
CA LEU A 70 -9.16 -4.23 15.03
C LEU A 70 -7.86 -3.94 14.29
N ALA A 71 -7.92 -3.25 13.16
CA ALA A 71 -6.71 -2.77 12.48
C ALA A 71 -5.96 -1.73 13.32
N THR A 72 -6.60 -1.06 14.29
CA THR A 72 -5.92 -0.15 15.24
C THR A 72 -5.11 -0.89 16.27
N LEU A 73 -5.63 -2.03 16.71
CA LEU A 73 -5.01 -2.84 17.75
C LEU A 73 -3.94 -3.76 17.17
N ASN A 74 -4.13 -4.24 15.93
CA ASN A 74 -3.17 -5.07 15.21
C ASN A 74 -3.26 -4.85 13.70
N ALA A 75 -2.43 -3.94 13.18
CA ALA A 75 -2.35 -3.65 11.75
C ALA A 75 -1.79 -4.82 10.91
N SER A 76 -1.20 -5.85 11.52
CA SER A 76 -0.62 -7.00 10.81
C SER A 76 -1.64 -8.12 10.57
N SER A 77 -2.86 -8.02 11.10
CA SER A 77 -3.89 -9.05 10.94
C SER A 77 -4.44 -9.09 9.51
N TYR A 78 -3.89 -9.96 8.67
CA TYR A 78 -4.31 -10.11 7.27
C TYR A 78 -5.79 -10.53 7.15
N THR A 79 -6.32 -11.31 8.10
CA THR A 79 -7.74 -11.69 8.13
C THR A 79 -8.66 -10.48 8.28
N VAL A 80 -8.30 -9.54 9.17
CA VAL A 80 -9.06 -8.31 9.37
C VAL A 80 -9.06 -7.46 8.10
N TRP A 81 -7.90 -7.31 7.46
CA TRP A 81 -7.79 -6.54 6.21
C TRP A 81 -8.51 -7.20 5.02
N ALA A 82 -8.44 -8.52 4.90
CA ALA A 82 -9.13 -9.25 3.84
C ALA A 82 -10.64 -9.11 3.97
N TRP A 83 -11.18 -9.25 5.18
CA TRP A 83 -12.61 -9.09 5.41
C TRP A 83 -13.06 -7.63 5.26
N ARG A 84 -12.26 -6.67 5.73
CA ARG A 84 -12.49 -5.24 5.48
C ARG A 84 -12.61 -4.93 3.99
N ALA A 85 -11.68 -5.43 3.18
CA ALA A 85 -11.72 -5.26 1.73
C ALA A 85 -13.00 -5.87 1.13
N LYS A 86 -13.39 -7.07 1.56
CA LYS A 86 -14.64 -7.72 1.13
C LYS A 86 -15.88 -6.89 1.45
N ILE A 87 -15.96 -6.29 2.64
CA ILE A 87 -17.08 -5.42 3.04
C ILE A 87 -17.12 -4.19 2.14
N LEU A 88 -15.98 -3.53 1.92
CA LEU A 88 -15.89 -2.34 1.07
C LEU A 88 -16.19 -2.64 -0.41
N SER A 89 -15.89 -3.84 -0.90
CA SER A 89 -16.22 -4.25 -2.28
C SER A 89 -17.70 -4.55 -2.50
N ALA A 90 -18.46 -4.81 -1.44
CA ALA A 90 -19.89 -5.12 -1.52
C ALA A 90 -20.77 -3.86 -1.40
N ASP A 91 -20.17 -2.70 -1.14
CA ASP A 91 -20.88 -1.42 -1.04
C ASP A 91 -21.07 -0.83 -2.45
N ASP A 92 -22.30 -0.93 -2.96
CA ASP A 92 -22.69 -0.47 -4.30
C ASP A 92 -22.57 1.06 -4.48
N ASP A 93 -22.44 1.83 -3.39
CA ASP A 93 -22.47 3.29 -3.48
C ASP A 93 -21.16 3.90 -4.03
N HIS A 94 -20.18 3.06 -4.39
CA HIS A 94 -18.92 3.43 -5.06
C HIS A 94 -18.20 4.63 -4.46
N SER A 95 -18.54 5.06 -3.25
CA SER A 95 -18.03 6.27 -2.60
C SER A 95 -16.70 5.88 -1.97
N PRO A 96 -15.56 6.11 -2.65
CA PRO A 96 -14.26 5.75 -2.13
C PRO A 96 -13.82 6.80 -1.07
N GLY A 97 -14.72 7.74 -0.71
CA GLY A 97 -14.42 8.92 0.09
C GLY A 97 -14.95 8.90 1.52
N GLY A 98 -15.88 8.00 1.88
CA GLY A 98 -16.48 8.01 3.22
C GLY A 98 -15.68 7.24 4.28
N LEU A 99 -15.27 6.00 3.97
CA LEU A 99 -14.76 5.02 4.94
C LEU A 99 -13.46 4.32 4.50
N GLY A 100 -13.09 4.44 3.23
CA GLY A 100 -11.85 3.94 2.66
C GLY A 100 -10.76 5.00 2.76
N LEU A 101 -9.88 4.86 3.74
CA LEU A 101 -8.59 5.57 3.79
C LEU A 101 -8.69 7.10 4.00
N LYS A 102 -9.16 7.54 5.18
CA LYS A 102 -8.50 8.71 5.78
C LYS A 102 -7.04 8.31 6.01
N GLU A 103 -6.14 9.00 5.33
CA GLU A 103 -4.73 8.64 5.11
C GLU A 103 -3.87 8.60 6.39
N ASP A 104 -4.48 8.90 7.54
CA ASP A 104 -3.86 9.02 8.85
C ASP A 104 -3.18 7.74 9.34
N ARG A 105 -3.68 6.56 8.92
CA ARG A 105 -3.13 5.26 9.37
C ARG A 105 -1.87 4.82 8.62
N LEU A 106 -1.80 5.07 7.31
CA LEU A 106 -0.62 4.71 6.54
C LEU A 106 0.64 5.39 7.08
N ARG A 107 0.52 6.66 7.50
CA ARG A 107 1.65 7.41 8.06
C ARG A 107 2.19 6.81 9.36
N ARG A 108 1.39 6.04 10.10
CA ARG A 108 1.81 5.40 11.35
C ARG A 108 2.52 4.07 11.11
N ASP A 109 2.06 3.30 10.12
CA ASP A 109 2.50 1.91 9.90
C ASP A 109 3.10 1.69 8.49
N LEU A 110 4.04 2.55 8.07
CA LEU A 110 4.67 2.50 6.74
C LEU A 110 5.49 1.23 6.46
N LYS A 111 5.78 0.43 7.50
CA LYS A 111 6.51 -0.85 7.41
C LYS A 111 5.59 -2.05 7.64
N ASN A 112 4.36 -1.99 7.12
CA ASN A 112 3.36 -3.04 7.24
C ASN A 112 2.83 -3.48 5.86
N TYR A 113 2.95 -4.77 5.55
CA TYR A 113 2.51 -5.32 4.25
C TYR A 113 1.01 -5.14 4.00
N GLN A 114 0.19 -5.38 5.02
CA GLN A 114 -1.26 -5.39 4.88
C GLN A 114 -1.79 -3.99 4.59
N VAL A 115 -1.21 -2.95 5.19
CA VAL A 115 -1.59 -1.56 4.93
C VAL A 115 -1.35 -1.18 3.46
N TRP A 116 -0.18 -1.50 2.92
CA TRP A 116 0.15 -1.24 1.51
C TRP A 116 -0.67 -2.08 0.54
N GLN A 117 -0.89 -3.35 0.87
CA GLN A 117 -1.76 -4.22 0.06
C GLN A 117 -3.21 -3.75 0.07
N HIS A 118 -3.70 -3.26 1.21
CA HIS A 118 -5.05 -2.70 1.30
C HIS A 118 -5.18 -1.43 0.47
N ARG A 119 -4.21 -0.51 0.53
CA ARG A 119 -4.21 0.70 -0.31
C ARG A 119 -4.27 0.34 -1.80
N ARG A 120 -3.47 -0.64 -2.22
CA ARG A 120 -3.50 -1.20 -3.58
C ARG A 120 -4.88 -1.74 -3.95
N GLN A 121 -5.50 -2.56 -3.09
CA GLN A 121 -6.82 -3.14 -3.31
C GLN A 121 -7.90 -2.08 -3.47
N ILE A 122 -7.94 -1.07 -2.58
CA ILE A 122 -8.91 0.01 -2.65
C ILE A 122 -8.75 0.81 -3.94
N LEU A 123 -7.50 1.12 -4.34
CA LEU A 123 -7.26 1.83 -5.59
C LEU A 123 -7.76 1.03 -6.81
N THR A 124 -7.59 -0.30 -6.82
CA THR A 124 -8.08 -1.17 -7.92
C THR A 124 -9.60 -1.33 -7.97
N MET A 125 -10.31 -1.05 -6.86
CA MET A 125 -11.78 -1.06 -6.84
C MET A 125 -12.37 0.23 -7.44
N GLN A 126 -11.58 1.29 -7.59
CA GLN A 126 -12.05 2.55 -8.15
C GLN A 126 -12.18 2.45 -9.67
N LEU A 127 -13.31 2.90 -10.21
CA LEU A 127 -13.53 2.97 -11.65
C LEU A 127 -12.56 3.95 -12.34
N ARG A 128 -12.20 5.04 -11.65
CA ARG A 128 -11.30 6.09 -12.12
C ARG A 128 -10.32 6.51 -11.01
N PRO A 129 -9.24 5.75 -10.80
CA PRO A 129 -8.28 6.06 -9.75
C PRO A 129 -7.52 7.36 -10.04
N ASP A 130 -7.38 8.22 -9.02
CA ASP A 130 -6.58 9.43 -9.11
C ASP A 130 -5.12 9.15 -8.70
N LEU A 131 -4.31 8.84 -9.71
CA LEU A 131 -2.89 8.53 -9.53
C LEU A 131 -2.07 9.72 -9.03
N SER A 132 -2.54 10.96 -9.25
CA SER A 132 -1.79 12.15 -8.82
C SER A 132 -1.67 12.20 -7.30
N LYS A 133 -2.74 11.84 -6.59
CA LYS A 133 -2.75 11.72 -5.13
C LYS A 133 -1.83 10.62 -4.64
N GLU A 134 -1.81 9.49 -5.31
CA GLU A 134 -0.96 8.34 -4.96
C GLU A 134 0.54 8.64 -5.15
N LEU A 135 0.89 9.31 -6.25
CA LEU A 135 2.25 9.74 -6.52
C LEU A 135 2.70 10.86 -5.58
N ALA A 136 1.83 11.80 -5.24
CA ALA A 136 2.11 12.83 -4.24
C ALA A 136 2.29 12.20 -2.85
N PHE A 137 1.40 11.30 -2.45
CA PHE A 137 1.46 10.60 -1.17
C PHE A 137 2.77 9.83 -0.98
N THR A 138 3.19 9.06 -1.98
CA THR A 138 4.46 8.33 -1.92
C THR A 138 5.67 9.27 -1.94
N ALA A 139 5.60 10.40 -2.65
CA ALA A 139 6.65 11.42 -2.61
C ALA A 139 6.80 12.06 -1.21
N GLU A 140 5.68 12.31 -0.51
CA GLU A 140 5.73 12.79 0.87
C GLU A 140 6.38 11.77 1.81
N ILE A 141 6.08 10.47 1.67
CA ILE A 141 6.73 9.43 2.48
C ILE A 141 8.24 9.38 2.24
N PHE A 142 8.69 9.57 1.00
CA PHE A 142 10.12 9.56 0.70
C PHE A 142 10.90 10.72 1.32
N LYS A 143 10.23 11.82 1.72
CA LYS A 143 10.88 12.88 2.50
C LYS A 143 11.29 12.39 3.89
N ASP A 144 10.50 11.49 4.48
CA ASP A 144 10.76 10.90 5.80
C ASP A 144 11.65 9.65 5.73
N ASP A 145 11.39 8.76 4.75
CA ASP A 145 12.14 7.52 4.52
C ASP A 145 12.30 7.26 3.00
N ALA A 146 13.31 7.88 2.41
CA ALA A 146 13.64 7.79 0.98
C ALA A 146 13.95 6.36 0.49
N LYS A 147 14.12 5.40 1.40
CA LYS A 147 14.49 4.00 1.10
C LYS A 147 13.43 3.01 1.57
N ASN A 148 12.23 3.47 1.94
CA ASN A 148 11.13 2.61 2.34
C ASN A 148 10.74 1.62 1.22
N TYR A 149 11.00 0.33 1.45
CA TYR A 149 10.83 -0.69 0.42
C TYR A 149 9.37 -0.87 -0.01
N HIS A 150 8.43 -0.79 0.93
CA HIS A 150 7.01 -0.92 0.61
C HIS A 150 6.51 0.23 -0.26
N THR A 151 6.96 1.45 0.02
CA THR A 151 6.62 2.65 -0.75
C THR A 151 7.17 2.55 -2.18
N TRP A 152 8.42 2.11 -2.34
CA TRP A 152 9.01 1.87 -3.66
C TRP A 152 8.28 0.75 -4.42
N ALA A 153 7.97 -0.37 -3.75
CA ALA A 153 7.20 -1.46 -4.37
C ALA A 153 5.80 -1.01 -4.80
N TYR A 154 5.13 -0.20 -3.98
CA TYR A 154 3.83 0.37 -4.31
C TYR A 154 3.90 1.34 -5.49
N ARG A 155 4.88 2.27 -5.49
CA ARG A 155 5.08 3.22 -6.59
C ARG A 155 5.47 2.53 -7.90
N ALA A 156 6.32 1.51 -7.83
CA ALA A 156 6.64 0.64 -8.96
C ALA A 156 5.37 -0.03 -9.52
N TRP A 157 4.51 -0.57 -8.66
CA TRP A 157 3.23 -1.12 -9.09
C TRP A 157 2.32 -0.07 -9.75
N LEU A 158 2.19 1.14 -9.20
CA LEU A 158 1.39 2.22 -9.81
C LEU A 158 1.85 2.51 -11.24
N VAL A 159 3.16 2.65 -11.41
CA VAL A 159 3.80 2.99 -12.69
C VAL A 159 3.69 1.85 -13.70
N SER A 160 3.79 0.60 -13.26
CA SER A 160 3.63 -0.56 -14.15
C SER A 160 2.17 -0.84 -14.50
N HIS A 161 1.26 -0.69 -13.54
CA HIS A 161 -0.14 -1.06 -13.71
C HIS A 161 -0.95 0.02 -14.43
N PHE A 162 -0.74 1.29 -14.08
CA PHE A 162 -1.48 2.42 -14.64
C PHE A 162 -0.63 3.37 -15.50
N GLY A 163 0.69 3.22 -15.48
CA GLY A 163 1.58 4.15 -16.15
C GLY A 163 1.33 4.24 -17.65
N ILE A 164 1.40 5.47 -18.13
CA ILE A 164 1.40 5.88 -19.52
C ILE A 164 2.60 6.81 -19.74
N THR A 165 2.92 7.15 -20.98
CA THR A 165 4.08 7.99 -21.33
C THR A 165 4.22 9.24 -20.48
N ARG A 166 3.12 9.97 -20.21
CA ARG A 166 3.14 11.16 -19.35
C ARG A 166 3.62 10.87 -17.92
N ILE A 167 3.13 9.78 -17.31
CA ILE A 167 3.51 9.36 -15.96
C ILE A 167 4.97 8.93 -15.97
N TRP A 168 5.37 8.10 -16.94
CA TRP A 168 6.75 7.64 -17.05
C TRP A 168 7.74 8.79 -17.22
N ASN A 169 7.42 9.81 -18.00
CA ASN A 169 8.28 10.99 -18.13
C ASN A 169 8.40 11.77 -16.80
N ALA A 170 7.30 11.93 -16.07
CA ALA A 170 7.33 12.57 -14.76
C ALA A 170 8.18 11.77 -13.74
N GLU A 171 8.11 10.44 -13.78
CA GLU A 171 8.94 9.57 -12.92
C GLU A 171 10.44 9.65 -13.23
N LEU A 172 10.82 9.88 -14.49
CA LEU A 172 12.22 10.12 -14.83
C LEU A 172 12.74 11.42 -14.24
N VAL A 173 11.92 12.49 -14.23
CA VAL A 173 12.27 13.74 -13.54
C VAL A 173 12.40 13.50 -12.03
N PHE A 174 11.40 12.85 -11.44
CA PHE A 174 11.37 12.53 -10.01
C PHE A 174 12.59 11.71 -9.56
N THR A 175 12.98 10.67 -10.33
CA THR A 175 14.18 9.87 -10.01
C THR A 175 15.47 10.67 -10.18
N SER A 176 15.56 11.56 -11.18
CA SER A 176 16.71 12.45 -11.35
C SER A 176 16.88 13.38 -10.15
N GLU A 177 15.78 13.95 -9.63
CA GLU A 177 15.79 14.79 -8.41
C GLU A 177 16.27 14.01 -7.20
N LEU A 178 15.72 12.82 -6.94
CA LEU A 178 16.14 11.98 -5.81
C LEU A 178 17.59 11.52 -5.90
N ILE A 179 18.10 11.25 -7.10
CA ILE A 179 19.51 10.88 -7.33
C ILE A 179 20.43 12.11 -7.19
N ALA A 180 19.95 13.30 -7.55
CA ALA A 180 20.70 14.54 -7.30
C ALA A 180 20.84 14.82 -5.79
N ASP A 181 19.79 14.56 -5.02
CA ASP A 181 19.76 14.73 -3.56
C ASP A 181 20.59 13.67 -2.82
N ASP A 182 20.40 12.38 -3.14
CA ASP A 182 21.23 11.26 -2.65
C ASP A 182 21.66 10.36 -3.81
N ALA A 183 22.86 10.61 -4.33
CA ALA A 183 23.44 9.83 -5.43
C ALA A 183 23.58 8.34 -5.10
N ARG A 184 23.62 7.95 -3.82
CA ARG A 184 23.71 6.54 -3.37
C ARG A 184 22.34 5.92 -3.10
N ASN A 185 21.24 6.61 -3.43
CA ASN A 185 19.90 6.05 -3.28
C ASN A 185 19.62 4.98 -4.36
N ASN A 186 20.02 3.75 -4.07
CA ASN A 186 19.84 2.62 -4.99
C ASN A 186 18.38 2.38 -5.39
N SER A 187 17.42 2.73 -4.51
CA SER A 187 16.00 2.58 -4.82
C SER A 187 15.55 3.53 -5.94
N ALA A 188 16.09 4.76 -5.96
CA ALA A 188 15.84 5.71 -7.05
C ALA A 188 16.47 5.26 -8.37
N TRP A 189 17.71 4.74 -8.33
CA TRP A 189 18.36 4.13 -9.51
C TRP A 189 17.57 2.95 -10.06
N ASN A 190 17.13 2.04 -9.18
CA ASN A 190 16.32 0.90 -9.55
C ASN A 190 14.97 1.31 -10.16
N HIS A 191 14.30 2.31 -9.57
CA HIS A 191 13.02 2.80 -10.10
C HIS A 191 13.19 3.50 -11.44
N ARG A 192 14.28 4.25 -11.66
CA ARG A 192 14.62 4.80 -12.97
C ARG A 192 14.74 3.72 -14.04
N TRP A 193 15.46 2.64 -13.73
CA TRP A 193 15.60 1.48 -14.62
C TRP A 193 14.24 0.85 -14.92
N LEU A 194 13.42 0.63 -13.88
CA LEU A 194 12.06 0.10 -14.03
C LEU A 194 11.22 0.98 -14.97
N VAL A 195 11.23 2.30 -14.81
CA VAL A 195 10.44 3.22 -15.64
C VAL A 195 10.82 3.13 -17.12
N LEU A 196 12.11 2.97 -17.43
CA LEU A 196 12.62 2.91 -18.80
C LEU A 196 12.45 1.54 -19.45
N PHE A 197 12.77 0.47 -18.71
CA PHE A 197 12.96 -0.86 -19.28
C PHE A 197 11.96 -1.88 -18.75
N GLY A 198 11.53 -1.77 -17.48
CA GLY A 198 10.66 -2.75 -16.83
C GLY A 198 9.15 -2.46 -16.92
N SER A 199 8.75 -1.20 -17.06
CA SER A 199 7.35 -0.76 -16.92
C SER A 199 6.45 -1.30 -18.04
N ALA A 200 6.92 -1.26 -19.29
CA ALA A 200 6.22 -1.86 -20.44
C ALA A 200 6.24 -3.40 -20.37
N TRP A 201 7.36 -3.98 -19.97
CA TRP A 201 7.51 -5.43 -19.82
C TRP A 201 6.55 -6.01 -18.79
N ALA A 202 6.33 -5.30 -17.68
CA ALA A 202 5.38 -5.71 -16.64
C ALA A 202 3.93 -5.77 -17.14
N ARG A 203 3.56 -4.99 -18.16
CA ARG A 203 2.22 -5.02 -18.79
C ARG A 203 2.10 -6.11 -19.85
N SER A 204 3.18 -6.34 -20.59
CA SER A 204 3.21 -7.33 -21.67
C SER A 204 4.62 -7.91 -21.72
N PRO A 205 4.83 -9.14 -21.22
CA PRO A 205 6.15 -9.75 -21.22
C PRO A 205 6.76 -9.77 -22.63
N GLY A 206 7.98 -9.25 -22.74
CA GLY A 206 8.68 -9.06 -24.03
C GLY A 206 8.41 -7.72 -24.72
N ALA A 207 7.50 -6.88 -24.21
CA ALA A 207 7.32 -5.51 -24.69
C ALA A 207 8.34 -4.56 -24.05
N GLY A 208 9.05 -3.81 -24.89
CA GLY A 208 9.85 -2.67 -24.47
C GLY A 208 9.05 -1.38 -24.59
N ARG A 209 9.33 -0.40 -23.71
CA ARG A 209 8.81 0.97 -23.87
C ARG A 209 9.37 1.60 -25.15
N TYR A 210 10.61 1.24 -25.49
CA TYR A 210 11.36 1.69 -26.65
C TYR A 210 11.82 0.47 -27.45
N VAL A 211 11.93 0.63 -28.78
CA VAL A 211 12.39 -0.41 -29.71
C VAL A 211 13.29 0.22 -30.77
N GLY A 212 14.16 -0.57 -31.40
CA GLY A 212 15.03 -0.12 -32.49
C GLY A 212 15.87 1.11 -32.11
N ALA A 213 15.93 2.10 -33.01
CA ALA A 213 16.74 3.30 -32.83
C ALA A 213 16.39 4.13 -31.58
N ASP A 214 15.11 4.14 -31.16
CA ASP A 214 14.71 4.85 -29.94
C ASP A 214 15.31 4.22 -28.70
N LEU A 215 15.41 2.88 -28.67
CA LEU A 215 16.05 2.16 -27.58
C LEU A 215 17.55 2.46 -27.52
N GLU A 216 18.24 2.45 -28.66
CA GLU A 216 19.65 2.79 -28.75
C GLU A 216 19.93 4.21 -28.24
N HIS A 217 19.11 5.18 -28.64
CA HIS A 217 19.23 6.55 -28.17
C HIS A 217 18.99 6.69 -26.66
N VAL A 218 17.99 6.00 -26.12
CA VAL A 218 17.73 5.98 -24.66
C VAL A 218 18.90 5.35 -23.90
N VAL A 219 19.41 4.21 -24.37
CA VAL A 219 20.56 3.52 -23.75
C VAL A 219 21.80 4.42 -23.77
N ALA A 220 22.08 5.11 -24.88
CA ALA A 220 23.20 6.04 -24.97
C ALA A 220 23.08 7.19 -23.96
N ASN A 221 21.89 7.81 -23.86
CA ASN A 221 21.65 8.90 -22.92
C ASN A 221 21.77 8.45 -21.46
N GLU A 222 21.25 7.28 -21.13
CA GLU A 222 21.30 6.73 -19.77
C GLU A 222 22.70 6.25 -19.39
N SER A 223 23.47 5.76 -20.36
CA SER A 223 24.90 5.46 -20.17
C SER A 223 25.68 6.72 -19.83
N ASN A 224 25.45 7.82 -20.57
CA ASN A 224 26.07 9.12 -20.30
C ASN A 224 25.65 9.67 -18.93
N PHE A 225 24.37 9.53 -18.57
CA PHE A 225 23.86 9.91 -17.25
C PHE A 225 24.61 9.16 -16.13
N ALA A 226 24.68 7.83 -16.18
CA ALA A 226 25.38 7.03 -15.18
C ALA A 226 26.87 7.34 -15.12
N GLN A 227 27.55 7.49 -16.26
CA GLN A 227 28.96 7.87 -16.33
C GLN A 227 29.22 9.24 -15.70
N SER A 228 28.35 10.22 -15.91
CA SER A 228 28.49 11.54 -15.27
C SER A 228 28.42 11.46 -13.74
N HIS A 229 27.57 10.59 -13.19
CA HIS A 229 27.49 10.34 -11.75
C HIS A 229 28.69 9.55 -11.22
N ILE A 230 29.20 8.58 -11.98
CA ILE A 230 30.43 7.84 -11.67
C ILE A 230 31.63 8.80 -11.62
N ALA A 231 31.77 9.70 -12.60
CA ALA A 231 32.87 10.67 -12.63
C ALA A 231 32.89 11.57 -11.38
N ARG A 232 31.70 11.93 -10.86
CA ARG A 232 31.55 12.71 -9.62
C ARG A 232 31.77 11.88 -8.36
N MET A 233 31.37 10.61 -8.36
CA MET A 233 31.50 9.70 -7.21
C MET A 233 31.94 8.29 -7.66
N PRO A 234 33.24 8.07 -7.94
CA PRO A 234 33.72 6.82 -8.54
C PRO A 234 33.48 5.57 -7.68
N HIS A 235 33.31 5.71 -6.37
CA HIS A 235 33.04 4.61 -5.45
C HIS A 235 31.53 4.36 -5.20
N ASN A 236 30.64 5.05 -5.92
CA ASN A 236 29.20 4.82 -5.81
C ASN A 236 28.78 3.57 -6.59
N GLN A 237 28.54 2.46 -5.89
CA GLN A 237 28.15 1.20 -6.51
C GLN A 237 26.83 1.29 -7.28
N SER A 238 25.86 2.10 -6.84
CA SER A 238 24.55 2.18 -7.51
C SER A 238 24.66 2.64 -8.96
N ALA A 239 25.48 3.66 -9.24
CA ALA A 239 25.69 4.15 -10.61
C ALA A 239 26.43 3.11 -11.48
N TRP A 240 27.40 2.39 -10.90
CA TRP A 240 28.10 1.29 -11.60
C TRP A 240 27.20 0.11 -11.90
N THR A 241 26.33 -0.28 -10.96
CA THR A 241 25.37 -1.36 -11.17
C THR A 241 24.32 -0.96 -12.21
N TYR A 242 23.85 0.28 -12.20
CA TYR A 242 22.93 0.82 -13.20
C TYR A 242 23.55 0.84 -14.61
N LEU A 243 24.80 1.29 -14.76
CA LEU A 243 25.48 1.31 -16.06
C LEU A 243 25.69 -0.09 -16.65
N ARG A 244 25.83 -1.12 -15.81
CA ARG A 244 26.07 -2.50 -16.24
C ARG A 244 24.80 -3.20 -16.71
N GLY A 245 23.67 -2.92 -16.07
CA GLY A 245 22.39 -3.61 -16.28
C GLY A 245 21.64 -3.09 -17.49
#